data_AF-A0A928M3G6-F1
#
_entry.id   AF-A0A928M3G6-F1
#
_cell.length_a   1.000
_cell.length_b   1.000
_cell.length_c   1.000
_cell.angle_alpha   90.00
_cell.angle_beta   90.00
_cell.angle_gamma   90.00
#
_symmetry.space_group_name_H-M   'P 1'
#
loop_
_entity.id
_entity.type
_entity.pdbx_description
1 polymer ?
#
loop_
_entity_poly.entity_id
_entity_poly.type
_entity_poly.pdbx_seq_one_letter_code
_entity_poly.pdbx_strand_id
1 'polypeptide(L)'
;MTIYLATKSNIVQKTPRYLYAQLGYGFYANGSVRLPHSVDTEALCIIDDLYLPNMTNSALQLLKAKIKKGCILDFERQASPIHKRLVHALGDKKIIALPEVYHDLSPKSLSIVCCNEPCNHWEQFCRKQQSSHPNGWMLQLSPWNTYMKVAVPSEEGFLKNAICRFRKENDQVLYYDTRQTLHQKLIIAQNHGCKATIALYEEVKKL
;
A
#
# COMPACT_ATOMS: atom_id res chain seq x y z
N MET A 1 -5.08 -2.72 14.36
CA MET A 1 -4.79 -2.78 12.91
C MET A 1 -3.29 -2.97 12.73
N THR A 2 -2.86 -3.79 11.77
CA THR A 2 -1.43 -4.01 11.48
C THR A 2 -0.89 -2.93 10.54
N ILE A 3 0.31 -2.39 10.79
CA ILE A 3 0.92 -1.37 9.94
C ILE A 3 2.22 -1.92 9.34
N TYR A 4 2.30 -1.92 8.01
CA TYR A 4 3.47 -2.30 7.23
C TYR A 4 4.17 -1.07 6.66
N LEU A 5 5.46 -0.93 6.94
CA LEU A 5 6.30 0.10 6.33
C LEU A 5 7.10 -0.52 5.18
N ALA A 6 6.83 -0.04 3.98
CA ALA A 6 7.44 -0.47 2.73
C ALA A 6 8.76 0.27 2.47
N THR A 7 9.82 -0.47 2.15
CA THR A 7 11.15 0.11 1.89
C THR A 7 12.02 -0.76 0.98
N LYS A 8 12.96 -0.13 0.26
CA LYS A 8 13.97 -0.83 -0.56
C LYS A 8 15.17 -1.32 0.24
N SER A 9 15.43 -0.72 1.41
CA SER A 9 16.59 -1.03 2.26
C SER A 9 16.17 -1.77 3.51
N ASN A 10 17.09 -2.55 4.08
CA ASN A 10 16.88 -3.15 5.40
C ASN A 10 16.76 -2.03 6.43
N ILE A 11 15.67 -2.02 7.22
CA ILE A 11 15.50 -1.02 8.28
C ILE A 11 16.35 -1.45 9.48
N VAL A 12 17.35 -0.63 9.78
CA VAL A 12 18.30 -0.85 10.88
C VAL A 12 17.61 -0.78 12.25
N GLN A 13 16.53 -0.01 12.36
CA GLN A 13 15.78 0.15 13.62
C GLN A 13 14.37 -0.42 13.49
N LYS A 14 14.24 -1.72 13.75
CA LYS A 14 12.94 -2.39 13.82
C LYS A 14 12.20 -1.97 15.08
N THR A 15 11.03 -1.35 14.95
CA THR A 15 10.20 -1.01 16.12
C THR A 15 9.09 -2.05 16.32
N PRO A 16 8.69 -2.39 17.56
CA PRO A 16 7.59 -3.33 17.80
C PRO A 16 6.24 -2.86 17.25
N ARG A 17 6.11 -1.55 16.97
CA ARG A 17 4.87 -0.91 16.54
C ARG A 17 4.58 -1.08 15.05
N TYR A 18 5.60 -1.39 14.24
CA TYR A 18 5.48 -1.48 12.78
C TYR A 18 6.08 -2.80 12.29
N LEU A 19 5.38 -3.47 11.38
CA LEU A 19 5.95 -4.57 10.61
C LEU A 19 6.60 -4.00 9.34
N TYR A 20 7.52 -4.75 8.77
CA TYR A 20 8.26 -4.32 7.59
C TYR A 20 7.82 -5.12 6.36
N ALA A 21 7.75 -4.41 5.24
CA ALA A 21 7.54 -4.98 3.93
C ALA A 21 8.68 -4.49 3.01
N GLN A 22 9.35 -5.42 2.35
CA GLN A 22 10.54 -5.15 1.55
C GLN A 22 10.17 -5.07 0.07
N LEU A 23 10.50 -3.94 -0.55
CA LEU A 23 10.37 -3.68 -1.98
C LEU A 23 11.47 -4.39 -2.78
N GLY A 24 11.28 -4.47 -4.10
CA GLY A 24 12.30 -4.93 -5.01
C GLY A 24 12.18 -6.40 -5.43
N TYR A 25 11.07 -7.07 -5.07
CA TYR A 25 10.75 -8.39 -5.60
C TYR A 25 9.94 -8.26 -6.88
N GLY A 26 10.18 -9.15 -7.83
CA GLY A 26 9.44 -9.21 -9.09
C GLY A 26 10.23 -9.94 -10.14
N PHE A 27 10.16 -9.46 -11.37
CA PHE A 27 10.90 -10.00 -12.50
C PHE A 27 11.61 -8.89 -13.27
N TYR A 28 12.60 -9.28 -14.07
CA TYR A 28 13.20 -8.44 -15.10
C TYR A 28 12.57 -8.74 -16.45
N ALA A 29 12.72 -7.84 -17.44
CA ALA A 29 12.17 -8.04 -18.79
C ALA A 29 12.58 -9.37 -19.47
N ASN A 30 13.75 -9.92 -19.12
CA ASN A 30 14.24 -11.20 -19.65
C ASN A 30 13.63 -12.45 -18.99
N GLY A 31 12.66 -12.31 -18.08
CA GLY A 31 12.01 -13.44 -17.41
C GLY A 31 12.71 -13.96 -16.15
N SER A 32 13.90 -13.42 -15.83
CA SER A 32 14.61 -13.79 -14.60
C SER A 32 14.00 -13.10 -13.36
N VAL A 33 14.21 -13.71 -12.19
CA VAL A 33 13.71 -13.15 -10.92
C VAL A 33 14.48 -11.89 -10.56
N ARG A 34 13.76 -10.87 -10.11
CA ARG A 34 14.32 -9.67 -9.48
C ARG A 34 14.14 -9.78 -7.97
N LEU A 35 15.22 -9.59 -7.24
CA LEU A 35 15.28 -9.62 -5.78
C LEU A 35 15.93 -8.33 -5.28
N PRO A 36 15.63 -7.90 -4.05
CA PRO A 36 16.38 -6.83 -3.41
C PRO A 36 17.85 -7.23 -3.24
N HIS A 37 18.74 -6.23 -3.17
CA HIS A 37 20.18 -6.44 -3.02
C HIS A 37 20.55 -7.24 -1.77
N SER A 38 19.80 -7.04 -0.68
CA SER A 38 19.87 -7.84 0.54
C SER A 38 18.47 -8.30 0.92
N VAL A 39 18.27 -9.60 1.12
CA VAL A 39 16.96 -10.18 1.46
C VAL A 39 16.77 -10.15 2.97
N ASP A 40 15.69 -9.50 3.45
CA ASP A 40 15.26 -9.56 4.85
C ASP A 40 14.23 -10.68 5.03
N THR A 41 14.60 -11.76 5.73
CA THR A 41 13.73 -12.93 5.92
C THR A 41 12.58 -12.69 6.91
N GLU A 42 12.64 -11.59 7.67
CA GLU A 42 11.60 -11.24 8.64
C GLU A 42 10.58 -10.24 8.09
N ALA A 43 10.79 -9.71 6.88
CA ALA A 43 9.85 -8.81 6.21
C ALA A 43 8.86 -9.57 5.33
N LEU A 44 7.68 -8.98 5.10
CA LEU A 44 6.85 -9.36 3.95
C LEU A 44 7.55 -8.96 2.65
N CYS A 45 7.35 -9.71 1.58
CA CYS A 45 7.84 -9.32 0.25
C CYS A 45 6.80 -8.46 -0.46
N ILE A 46 7.18 -7.33 -1.03
CA ILE A 46 6.33 -6.57 -1.96
C ILE A 46 6.76 -6.94 -3.37
N ILE A 47 5.84 -7.55 -4.12
CA ILE A 47 6.07 -8.02 -5.48
C ILE A 47 5.34 -7.07 -6.42
N ASP A 48 6.10 -6.32 -7.22
CA ASP A 48 5.55 -5.38 -8.19
C ASP A 48 5.46 -5.99 -9.61
N ASP A 49 4.74 -5.31 -10.50
CA ASP A 49 4.59 -5.67 -11.92
C ASP A 49 5.32 -4.72 -12.87
N LEU A 50 6.40 -4.06 -12.40
CA LEU A 50 7.21 -3.15 -13.22
C LEU A 50 7.62 -3.81 -14.54
N TYR A 51 8.07 -5.07 -14.45
CA TYR A 51 8.19 -5.98 -15.58
C TYR A 51 7.38 -7.24 -15.30
N LEU A 52 6.55 -7.62 -16.27
CA LEU A 52 5.74 -8.82 -16.17
C LEU A 52 5.89 -9.72 -17.43
N PRO A 53 7.07 -10.31 -17.62
CA PRO A 53 7.39 -11.14 -18.77
C PRO A 53 6.76 -12.54 -18.65
N ASN A 54 6.91 -13.35 -19.70
CA ASN A 54 6.71 -14.79 -19.57
C ASN A 54 7.80 -15.39 -18.66
N MET A 55 7.47 -15.59 -17.39
CA MET A 55 8.37 -16.12 -16.37
C MET A 55 8.63 -17.61 -16.59
N THR A 56 9.86 -18.07 -16.39
CA THR A 56 10.15 -19.51 -16.36
C THR A 56 9.67 -20.13 -15.04
N ASN A 57 9.42 -21.44 -15.03
CA ASN A 57 9.06 -22.13 -13.79
C ASN A 57 10.18 -22.06 -12.75
N SER A 58 11.45 -22.09 -13.18
CA SER A 58 12.60 -21.93 -12.28
C SER A 58 12.64 -20.55 -11.61
N ALA A 59 12.37 -19.47 -12.35
CA ALA A 59 12.29 -18.12 -11.79
C ALA A 59 11.14 -17.98 -10.78
N LEU A 60 9.98 -18.56 -11.08
CA LEU A 60 8.84 -18.60 -10.16
C LEU A 60 9.16 -19.37 -8.87
N GLN A 61 9.79 -20.53 -8.96
CA GLN A 61 10.17 -21.31 -7.78
C GLN A 61 11.23 -20.57 -6.93
N LEU A 62 12.19 -19.92 -7.58
CA LEU A 62 13.19 -19.12 -6.88
C LEU A 62 12.55 -17.94 -6.14
N LEU A 63 11.62 -17.21 -6.76
CA LEU A 63 10.86 -16.15 -6.08
C LEU A 63 10.08 -16.71 -4.89
N LYS A 64 9.33 -17.80 -5.09
CA LYS A 64 8.54 -18.47 -4.03
C LYS A 64 9.39 -18.91 -2.84
N ALA A 65 10.61 -19.36 -3.08
CA ALA A 65 11.53 -19.80 -2.03
C ALA A 65 11.99 -18.66 -1.12
N LYS A 66 12.01 -17.42 -1.64
CA LYS A 66 12.38 -16.20 -0.90
C LYS A 66 11.24 -15.62 -0.07
N ILE A 67 9.98 -15.93 -0.41
CA ILE A 67 8.80 -15.49 0.35
C ILE A 67 8.63 -16.35 1.61
N LYS A 68 9.10 -15.84 2.77
CA LYS A 68 9.03 -16.54 4.07
C LYS A 68 7.82 -16.14 4.92
N LYS A 69 7.56 -14.84 5.08
CA LYS A 69 6.47 -14.32 5.93
C LYS A 69 5.15 -14.09 5.17
N GLY A 70 5.18 -14.23 3.84
CA GLY A 70 4.09 -13.86 2.94
C GLY A 70 4.48 -12.67 2.05
N CYS A 71 3.56 -12.25 1.20
CA CYS A 71 3.78 -11.19 0.24
C CYS A 71 2.55 -10.30 0.06
N ILE A 72 2.82 -9.06 -0.36
CA ILE A 72 1.84 -8.09 -0.84
C ILE A 72 2.12 -7.91 -2.32
N LEU A 73 1.07 -7.97 -3.15
CA LEU A 73 1.18 -7.72 -4.58
C LEU A 73 0.89 -6.24 -4.83
N ASP A 74 1.82 -5.56 -5.48
CA ASP A 74 1.74 -4.13 -5.82
C ASP A 74 1.67 -4.00 -7.34
N PHE A 75 0.51 -4.37 -7.90
CA PHE A 75 0.29 -4.37 -9.34
C PHE A 75 -0.41 -3.09 -9.78
N GLU A 76 0.21 -2.35 -10.68
CA GLU A 76 -0.34 -1.10 -11.21
C GLU A 76 -0.98 -1.29 -12.60
N ARG A 77 -0.67 -2.40 -13.29
CA ARG A 77 -1.15 -2.65 -14.66
C ARG A 77 -2.50 -3.38 -14.66
N GLN A 78 -3.13 -3.39 -15.84
CA GLN A 78 -4.34 -4.19 -16.07
C GLN A 78 -4.06 -5.69 -15.98
N ALA A 79 -5.01 -6.43 -15.41
CA ALA A 79 -4.91 -7.87 -15.26
C ALA A 79 -4.67 -8.59 -16.59
N SER A 80 -3.74 -9.54 -16.57
CA SER A 80 -3.32 -10.32 -17.74
C SER A 80 -3.16 -11.80 -17.35
N PRO A 81 -3.07 -12.73 -18.33
CA PRO A 81 -2.81 -14.14 -18.04
C PRO A 81 -1.54 -14.37 -17.21
N ILE A 82 -0.54 -13.49 -17.36
CA ILE A 82 0.72 -13.58 -16.63
C ILE A 82 0.51 -13.26 -15.14
N HIS A 83 -0.31 -12.25 -14.81
CA HIS A 83 -0.71 -11.98 -13.43
C HIS A 83 -1.42 -13.18 -12.81
N LYS A 84 -2.40 -13.77 -13.52
CA LYS A 84 -3.12 -14.96 -13.07
C LYS A 84 -2.17 -16.11 -12.76
N ARG A 85 -1.21 -16.37 -13.65
CA ARG A 85 -0.19 -17.39 -13.45
C ARG A 85 0.68 -17.11 -12.22
N LEU A 86 1.11 -15.87 -12.01
CA LEU A 86 1.89 -15.50 -10.83
C LEU A 86 1.09 -15.70 -9.53
N VAL A 87 -0.12 -15.14 -9.46
CA VAL A 87 -1.01 -15.25 -8.29
C VAL A 87 -1.28 -16.72 -7.94
N HIS A 88 -1.68 -17.53 -8.92
CA HIS A 88 -1.90 -18.97 -8.72
C HIS A 88 -0.62 -19.70 -8.29
N ALA A 89 0.52 -19.36 -8.88
CA ALA A 89 1.78 -20.00 -8.53
C ALA A 89 2.20 -19.68 -7.08
N LEU A 90 1.97 -18.46 -6.60
CA LEU A 90 2.25 -18.06 -5.22
C LEU A 90 1.30 -18.76 -4.23
N GLY A 91 0.03 -18.87 -4.59
CA GLY A 91 -1.03 -19.51 -3.81
C GLY A 91 -1.54 -18.64 -2.66
N ASP A 92 -2.84 -18.76 -2.37
CA ASP A 92 -3.55 -17.88 -1.42
C ASP A 92 -2.94 -17.77 -0.03
N LYS A 93 -2.30 -18.85 0.46
CA LYS A 93 -1.72 -18.85 1.81
C LYS A 93 -0.52 -17.89 1.95
N LYS A 94 0.13 -17.53 0.84
CA LYS A 94 1.30 -16.63 0.84
C LYS A 94 0.93 -15.18 0.55
N ILE A 95 -0.24 -14.92 -0.04
CA ILE A 95 -0.64 -13.57 -0.42
C ILE A 95 -1.43 -12.98 0.76
N ILE A 96 -0.93 -11.87 1.28
CA ILE A 96 -1.57 -11.15 2.40
C ILE A 96 -2.56 -10.14 1.85
N ALA A 97 -2.16 -9.43 0.78
CA ALA A 97 -2.98 -8.43 0.13
C ALA A 97 -2.58 -8.29 -1.34
N LEU A 98 -3.55 -7.87 -2.17
CA LEU A 98 -3.40 -7.59 -3.59
C LEU A 98 -4.42 -6.52 -4.02
N PRO A 99 -4.23 -5.82 -5.15
CA PRO A 99 -5.14 -4.76 -5.58
C PRO A 99 -6.54 -5.33 -5.85
N GLU A 100 -7.57 -4.52 -5.59
CA GLU A 100 -8.99 -4.92 -5.66
C GLU A 100 -9.36 -5.64 -6.97
N VAL A 101 -8.85 -5.17 -8.12
CA VAL A 101 -9.12 -5.76 -9.44
C VAL A 101 -8.61 -7.19 -9.62
N TYR A 102 -7.77 -7.68 -8.70
CA TYR A 102 -7.22 -9.03 -8.69
C TYR A 102 -7.83 -9.92 -7.60
N HIS A 103 -8.75 -9.41 -6.77
CA HIS A 103 -9.24 -10.11 -5.58
C HIS A 103 -9.84 -11.49 -5.89
N ASP A 104 -10.51 -11.64 -7.04
CA ASP A 104 -11.08 -12.92 -7.49
C ASP A 104 -10.03 -14.03 -7.66
N LEU A 105 -8.77 -13.68 -7.89
CA LEU A 105 -7.67 -14.63 -8.03
C LEU A 105 -7.12 -15.11 -6.68
N SER A 106 -7.39 -14.38 -5.59
CA SER A 106 -7.02 -14.77 -4.23
C SER A 106 -8.03 -14.27 -3.19
N PRO A 107 -9.23 -14.87 -3.10
CA PRO A 107 -10.34 -14.34 -2.31
C PRO A 107 -10.11 -14.31 -0.79
N LYS A 108 -9.07 -15.01 -0.30
CA LYS A 108 -8.67 -15.02 1.11
C LYS A 108 -7.74 -13.88 1.49
N SER A 109 -7.19 -13.19 0.50
CA SER A 109 -6.28 -12.05 0.68
C SER A 109 -7.08 -10.77 0.87
N LEU A 110 -6.50 -9.76 1.52
CA LEU A 110 -7.13 -8.44 1.64
C LEU A 110 -7.06 -7.68 0.31
N SER A 111 -8.13 -6.99 -0.08
CA SER A 111 -8.06 -5.99 -1.15
C SER A 111 -7.27 -4.78 -0.68
N ILE A 112 -6.28 -4.37 -1.47
CA ILE A 112 -5.57 -3.11 -1.28
C ILE A 112 -6.41 -2.01 -1.92
N VAL A 113 -6.74 -1.00 -1.12
CA VAL A 113 -7.48 0.18 -1.56
C VAL A 113 -6.65 1.42 -1.24
N CYS A 114 -6.66 2.36 -2.18
CA CYS A 114 -5.97 3.64 -2.07
C CYS A 114 -6.98 4.78 -2.24
N CYS A 115 -6.67 5.90 -1.61
CA CYS A 115 -7.34 7.15 -1.89
C CYS A 115 -6.48 7.96 -2.85
N ASN A 116 -6.76 7.89 -4.15
CA ASN A 116 -5.89 8.44 -5.20
C ASN A 116 -6.02 9.96 -5.40
N GLU A 117 -7.00 10.59 -4.75
CA GLU A 117 -7.22 12.04 -4.81
C GLU A 117 -7.45 12.58 -3.39
N PRO A 118 -7.13 13.85 -3.11
CA PRO A 118 -7.40 14.46 -1.82
C PRO A 118 -8.87 14.28 -1.41
N CYS A 119 -9.11 13.37 -0.46
CA CYS A 119 -10.46 13.07 -0.01
C CYS A 119 -10.91 14.10 1.01
N ASN A 120 -12.03 14.76 0.70
CA ASN A 120 -12.70 15.66 1.61
C ASN A 120 -13.74 14.97 2.52
N HIS A 121 -13.93 13.66 2.42
CA HIS A 121 -14.89 12.87 3.20
C HIS A 121 -14.31 11.50 3.60
N TRP A 122 -13.25 11.51 4.43
CA TRP A 122 -12.47 10.32 4.78
C TRP A 122 -13.33 9.19 5.37
N GLU A 123 -14.27 9.52 6.25
CA GLU A 123 -15.16 8.53 6.86
C GLU A 123 -16.09 7.87 5.83
N GLN A 124 -16.62 8.66 4.88
CA GLN A 124 -17.46 8.12 3.80
C GLN A 124 -16.65 7.19 2.89
N PHE A 125 -15.40 7.54 2.57
CA PHE A 125 -14.49 6.63 1.88
C PHE A 125 -14.37 5.31 2.65
N CYS A 126 -14.10 5.35 3.96
CA CYS A 126 -13.97 4.15 4.78
C CYS A 126 -15.25 3.30 4.83
N ARG A 127 -16.43 3.92 4.96
CA ARG A 127 -17.73 3.22 4.91
C ARG A 127 -17.95 2.51 3.58
N LYS A 128 -17.60 3.16 2.45
CA LYS A 128 -17.67 2.54 1.13
C LYS A 128 -16.79 1.29 1.07
N GLN A 129 -15.54 1.37 1.53
CA GLN A 129 -14.62 0.22 1.52
C GLN A 129 -15.10 -0.91 2.43
N GLN A 130 -15.67 -0.60 3.59
CA GLN A 130 -16.28 -1.61 4.48
C GLN A 130 -17.41 -2.37 3.77
N SER A 131 -18.26 -1.66 3.03
CA SER A 131 -19.37 -2.27 2.29
C SER A 131 -18.89 -3.12 1.12
N SER A 132 -17.86 -2.68 0.40
CA SER A 132 -17.29 -3.42 -0.74
C SER A 132 -16.44 -4.63 -0.31
N HIS A 133 -15.85 -4.58 0.90
CA HIS A 133 -14.93 -5.59 1.40
C HIS A 133 -15.33 -6.06 2.81
N PRO A 134 -16.42 -6.85 2.95
CA PRO A 134 -16.96 -7.25 4.26
C PRO A 134 -15.98 -8.11 5.08
N ASN A 135 -15.06 -8.82 4.42
CA ASN A 135 -14.02 -9.61 5.07
C ASN A 135 -12.81 -8.77 5.55
N GLY A 136 -12.84 -7.46 5.29
CA GLY A 136 -11.78 -6.51 5.59
C GLY A 136 -10.94 -6.15 4.37
N TRP A 137 -10.16 -5.08 4.53
CA TRP A 137 -9.34 -4.49 3.47
C TRP A 137 -8.01 -3.97 4.04
N MET A 138 -7.07 -3.70 3.14
CA MET A 138 -5.78 -3.07 3.44
C MET A 138 -5.75 -1.66 2.85
N LEU A 139 -5.41 -0.66 3.66
CA LEU A 139 -5.22 0.71 3.19
C LEU A 139 -3.80 0.89 2.65
N GLN A 140 -3.66 1.35 1.41
CA GLN A 140 -2.43 2.00 0.96
C GLN A 140 -2.47 3.47 1.42
N LEU A 141 -1.61 3.82 2.37
CA LEU A 141 -1.56 5.15 2.97
C LEU A 141 -0.41 5.95 2.35
N SER A 142 -0.78 6.86 1.47
CA SER A 142 0.13 7.89 0.93
C SER A 142 -0.18 9.23 1.60
N PRO A 143 0.79 9.85 2.31
CA PRO A 143 0.57 11.16 2.92
C PRO A 143 0.33 12.23 1.85
N TRP A 144 -0.70 13.06 2.05
CA TRP A 144 -0.93 14.18 1.15
C TRP A 144 0.11 15.29 1.36
N ASN A 145 0.55 15.87 0.23
CA ASN A 145 1.33 17.10 0.19
C ASN A 145 1.17 17.72 -1.20
N THR A 146 0.06 18.45 -1.42
CA THR A 146 -0.34 18.92 -2.75
C THR A 146 -0.93 20.31 -2.73
N TYR A 147 -0.74 21.08 -3.80
CA TYR A 147 -1.33 22.41 -3.95
C TYR A 147 -2.67 22.32 -4.69
N MET A 148 -3.68 22.99 -4.14
CA MET A 148 -5.01 23.07 -4.72
C MET A 148 -5.45 24.52 -4.90
N LYS A 149 -6.19 24.79 -5.98
CA LYS A 149 -6.83 26.09 -6.22
C LYS A 149 -8.23 26.08 -5.63
N VAL A 150 -8.32 26.38 -4.34
CA VAL A 150 -9.57 26.35 -3.57
C VAL A 150 -9.63 27.54 -2.62
N ALA A 151 -10.82 28.11 -2.45
CA ALA A 151 -11.03 29.17 -1.48
C ALA A 151 -11.09 28.57 -0.07
N VAL A 152 -10.29 29.12 0.85
CA VAL A 152 -10.28 28.76 2.26
C VAL A 152 -10.55 29.99 3.12
N PRO A 153 -11.26 29.84 4.25
CA PRO A 153 -11.70 30.98 5.06
C PRO A 153 -10.58 31.62 5.90
N SER A 154 -9.41 30.99 5.96
CA SER A 154 -8.27 31.42 6.79
C SER A 154 -6.94 31.11 6.10
N GLU A 155 -5.86 31.70 6.60
CA GLU A 155 -4.49 31.45 6.10
C GLU A 155 -3.99 30.03 6.42
N GLU A 156 -4.49 29.40 7.49
CA GLU A 156 -4.23 27.99 7.79
C GLU A 156 -5.39 27.38 8.59
N GLY A 157 -5.44 26.05 8.64
CA GLY A 157 -6.46 25.37 9.44
C GLY A 157 -6.45 23.86 9.33
N PHE A 158 -7.53 23.25 9.83
CA PHE A 158 -7.77 21.81 9.79
C PHE A 158 -9.08 21.52 9.05
N LEU A 159 -9.02 20.65 8.05
CA LEU A 159 -10.17 20.20 7.29
C LEU A 159 -10.72 18.94 7.95
N LYS A 160 -11.76 19.12 8.79
CA LYS A 160 -12.32 18.05 9.62
C LYS A 160 -12.71 16.80 8.82
N ASN A 161 -13.40 16.97 7.69
CA ASN A 161 -13.90 15.84 6.91
C ASN A 161 -12.80 15.17 6.07
N ALA A 162 -11.76 15.92 5.67
CA ALA A 162 -10.60 15.39 4.97
C ALA A 162 -9.58 14.74 5.92
N ILE A 163 -9.58 15.18 7.17
CA ILE A 163 -8.56 14.89 8.18
C ILE A 163 -7.19 15.29 7.62
N CYS A 164 -7.07 16.55 7.19
CA CYS A 164 -5.84 17.13 6.66
C CYS A 164 -5.64 18.53 7.22
N ARG A 165 -4.39 19.02 7.21
CA ARG A 165 -4.07 20.42 7.44
C ARG A 165 -4.07 21.16 6.10
N PHE A 166 -4.31 22.45 6.16
CA PHE A 166 -4.12 23.33 5.01
C PHE A 166 -3.38 24.60 5.42
N ARG A 167 -2.63 25.16 4.48
CA ARG A 167 -2.00 26.47 4.59
C ARG A 167 -2.09 27.18 3.25
N LYS A 168 -2.47 28.44 3.24
CA LYS A 168 -2.48 29.28 2.06
C LYS A 168 -1.06 29.74 1.76
N GLU A 169 -0.67 29.62 0.50
CA GLU A 169 0.63 30.01 -0.01
C GLU A 169 0.42 30.69 -1.36
N ASN A 170 0.63 32.01 -1.40
CA ASN A 170 0.33 32.84 -2.55
C ASN A 170 -1.14 32.66 -3.02
N ASP A 171 -1.35 32.34 -4.30
CA ASP A 171 -2.65 32.10 -4.93
C ASP A 171 -3.12 30.64 -4.83
N GLN A 172 -2.46 29.81 -4.00
CA GLN A 172 -2.77 28.39 -3.85
C GLN A 172 -2.91 28.02 -2.38
N VAL A 173 -3.49 26.84 -2.13
CA VAL A 173 -3.59 26.25 -0.80
C VAL A 173 -2.84 24.93 -0.80
N LEU A 174 -1.85 24.81 0.07
CA LEU A 174 -1.15 23.57 0.36
C LEU A 174 -2.02 22.69 1.26
N TYR A 175 -2.38 21.51 0.78
CA TYR A 175 -3.07 20.46 1.51
C TYR A 175 -2.05 19.41 1.93
N TYR A 176 -1.94 19.15 3.23
CA TYR A 176 -0.92 18.23 3.72
C TYR A 176 -1.36 17.42 4.93
N ASP A 177 -0.79 16.22 5.01
CA ASP A 177 -0.90 15.36 6.17
C ASP A 177 0.22 15.62 7.19
N THR A 178 -0.06 15.30 8.44
CA THR A 178 0.88 15.26 9.55
C THR A 178 0.80 13.89 10.22
N ARG A 179 1.74 13.54 11.10
CA ARG A 179 1.64 12.31 11.91
C ARG A 179 0.29 12.20 12.64
N GLN A 180 -0.22 13.31 13.17
CA GLN A 180 -1.49 13.35 13.89
C GLN A 180 -2.67 13.04 12.96
N THR A 181 -2.73 13.66 11.78
CA THR A 181 -3.84 13.44 10.85
C THR A 181 -3.82 12.04 10.26
N LEU A 182 -2.63 11.51 9.93
CA LEU A 182 -2.51 10.11 9.51
C LEU A 182 -2.97 9.15 10.61
N HIS A 183 -2.60 9.39 11.87
CA HIS A 183 -3.06 8.56 12.97
C HIS A 183 -4.60 8.59 13.11
N GLN A 184 -5.22 9.76 12.98
CA GLN A 184 -6.69 9.89 12.97
C GLN A 184 -7.33 9.14 11.79
N LYS A 185 -6.75 9.24 10.59
CA LYS A 185 -7.20 8.48 9.42
C LYS A 185 -7.17 6.98 9.66
N LEU A 186 -6.08 6.48 10.26
CA LEU A 186 -5.90 5.07 10.59
C LEU A 186 -6.91 4.57 11.63
N ILE A 187 -7.21 5.36 12.66
CA ILE A 187 -8.24 5.02 13.65
C ILE A 187 -9.60 4.86 12.96
N ILE A 188 -9.99 5.82 12.11
CA ILE A 188 -11.27 5.77 11.43
C ILE A 188 -11.34 4.62 10.44
N ALA A 189 -10.28 4.35 9.68
CA ALA A 189 -10.20 3.20 8.79
C ALA A 189 -10.36 1.89 9.56
N GLN A 190 -9.68 1.75 10.70
CA GLN A 190 -9.78 0.57 11.57
C GLN A 190 -11.22 0.36 12.09
N ASN A 191 -11.91 1.43 12.49
CA ASN A 191 -13.31 1.36 12.92
C ASN A 191 -14.27 0.90 11.81
N HIS A 192 -13.86 1.01 10.54
CA HIS A 192 -14.61 0.62 9.36
C HIS A 192 -14.00 -0.62 8.66
N GLY A 193 -13.44 -1.54 9.45
CA GLY A 193 -13.05 -2.87 8.97
C GLY A 193 -11.69 -2.96 8.28
N CYS A 194 -10.91 -1.87 8.22
CA CYS A 194 -9.52 -1.92 7.74
C CYS A 194 -8.67 -2.81 8.68
N LYS A 195 -8.07 -3.87 8.13
CA LYS A 195 -7.30 -4.86 8.91
C LYS A 195 -5.83 -4.53 8.96
N ALA A 196 -5.32 -3.93 7.89
CA ALA A 196 -3.92 -3.56 7.76
C ALA A 196 -3.72 -2.28 6.96
N THR A 197 -2.56 -1.68 7.08
CA THR A 197 -2.13 -0.54 6.27
C THR A 197 -0.73 -0.80 5.74
N ILE A 198 -0.45 -0.34 4.52
CA ILE A 198 0.89 -0.25 3.96
C ILE A 198 1.20 1.21 3.62
N ALA A 199 2.41 1.66 3.94
CA ALA A 199 2.89 3.02 3.61
C ALA A 199 4.37 2.98 3.26
N LEU A 200 4.84 3.87 2.39
CA LEU A 200 6.28 4.00 2.11
C LEU A 200 6.98 4.62 3.31
N TYR A 201 8.01 3.95 3.83
CA TYR A 201 8.81 4.42 4.97
C TYR A 201 9.39 5.83 4.71
N GLU A 202 9.87 6.04 3.49
CA GLU A 202 10.49 7.30 3.06
C GLU A 202 9.52 8.49 3.05
N GLU A 203 8.22 8.25 2.88
CA GLU A 203 7.19 9.29 2.91
C GLU A 203 6.78 9.58 4.36
N VAL A 204 6.51 8.53 5.13
CA VAL A 204 6.05 8.66 6.52
C VAL A 204 7.13 9.25 7.43
N LYS A 205 8.42 8.96 7.19
CA LYS A 205 9.51 9.48 8.02
C LYS A 205 9.75 11.00 7.89
N LYS A 206 9.25 11.62 6.82
CA LYS A 206 9.39 13.06 6.54
C LYS A 206 8.35 13.92 7.29
N LEU A 207 7.30 13.27 7.82
CA LEU A 207 6.26 13.87 8.65
C LEU A 207 6.71 13.96 10.10
#